data_AF-A0A1H2Y253-F1
#
_entry.id   AF-A0A1H2Y253-F1
#
_cell.length_a   1.000
_cell.length_b   1.000
_cell.length_c   1.000
_cell.angle_alpha   90.00
_cell.angle_beta   90.00
_cell.angle_gamma   90.00
#
_symmetry.space_group_name_H-M   'P 1'
#
loop_
_entity.id
_entity.type
_entity.pdbx_description
1 polymer ?
#
loop_
_entity_poly.entity_id
_entity_poly.type
_entity_poly.pdbx_seq_one_letter_code
_entity_poly.pdbx_strand_id
1 'polypeptide(L)'
;YNENVDVNKSVTIISESGNPDDTKVQAAFTDDHVFNVTRDNVTISGFNITGATNYKIGIYLDEVRNNNISDNEVSSNYDGINLYYSNNNTLINNTASNNDEYGIEVYGSSNNTLINNNAFYNNYYGIYIYYSNNNMLNNNTASYTDYDGILLDQSNNNMLINNKAFNNYYIGIDLYGSSNNTLINNNASNNKEYGIELYESNNNTLDGNIASYNNDYDGIALYYSSNNILTNNSVSNNSYSGIYLYNSCNNKLNYNTVFNSGDDGIELYEQSNNNILDNNNVFDNTYGIFIDYFCNNNILTNNNVSNNINHGIEVYYSNNNILKGNVICNNNKSGIQFSYSDNNTIFNNFFNNTNNIGIDASSTNYIWNVTKMSGPNIVNGPNIGGNYWAHPNGTGHSQTCNDTNLDGFCDSQFDIDANNTDYLPLTLVEQETGPVIHPQPNFDVPTANPLLIIGMLGFAVVLLLRREED
;
A
#
# COMPACT_ATOMS: atom_id res chain seq x y z
N TYR A 1 14.45 40.46 10.65
CA TYR A 1 14.97 41.10 9.44
C TYR A 1 13.82 41.25 8.46
N ASN A 2 13.66 42.42 7.85
CA ASN A 2 12.71 42.62 6.75
C ASN A 2 13.56 42.84 5.49
N GLU A 3 13.84 41.76 4.77
CA GLU A 3 14.84 41.73 3.71
C GLU A 3 14.60 40.55 2.76
N ASN A 4 15.00 40.71 1.51
CA ASN A 4 15.15 39.64 0.52
C ASN A 4 16.66 39.44 0.33
N VAL A 5 17.14 38.22 0.55
CA VAL A 5 18.57 37.91 0.70
C VAL A 5 19.09 37.18 -0.53
N ASP A 6 19.90 37.87 -1.33
CA ASP A 6 20.63 37.27 -2.45
C ASP A 6 21.91 36.56 -1.97
N VAL A 7 21.87 35.23 -1.94
CA VAL A 7 23.02 34.39 -1.56
C VAL A 7 23.85 34.06 -2.79
N ASN A 8 24.62 35.06 -3.23
CA ASN A 8 25.45 35.00 -4.45
C ASN A 8 26.92 34.62 -4.20
N LYS A 9 27.24 34.13 -2.98
CA LYS A 9 28.54 33.61 -2.57
C LYS A 9 28.37 32.30 -1.80
N SER A 10 29.34 31.40 -1.88
CA SER A 10 29.39 30.21 -1.03
C SER A 10 29.65 30.62 0.42
N VAL A 11 28.60 30.59 1.24
CA VAL A 11 28.64 31.09 2.62
C VAL A 11 27.76 30.24 3.53
N THR A 12 28.06 30.30 4.83
CA THR A 12 27.21 29.75 5.88
C THR A 12 26.47 30.89 6.55
N ILE A 13 25.14 30.86 6.45
CA ILE A 13 24.21 31.82 7.06
C ILE A 13 23.41 31.04 8.10
N ILE A 14 23.60 31.35 9.36
CA ILE A 14 22.93 30.67 10.47
C ILE A 14 22.42 31.69 11.47
N SER A 15 21.27 31.41 12.09
CA SER A 15 20.85 32.18 13.25
C SER A 15 21.76 31.91 14.44
N GLU A 16 22.00 32.93 15.26
CA GLU A 16 22.89 32.79 16.42
C GLU A 16 22.33 31.80 17.45
N SER A 17 21.01 31.78 17.65
CA SER A 17 20.36 30.87 18.60
C SER A 17 20.16 29.45 18.05
N GLY A 18 20.18 29.28 16.71
CA GLY A 18 19.80 28.04 16.06
C GLY A 18 18.30 27.71 16.15
N ASN A 19 17.50 28.55 16.80
CA ASN A 19 16.06 28.38 16.95
C ASN A 19 15.31 29.34 15.99
N PRO A 20 14.52 28.82 15.03
CA PRO A 20 13.73 29.62 14.10
C PRO A 20 12.88 30.71 14.75
N ASP A 21 12.31 30.45 15.93
CA ASP A 21 11.43 31.39 16.63
C ASP A 21 12.11 32.73 16.95
N ASP A 22 13.42 32.70 17.19
CA ASP A 22 14.18 33.88 17.65
C ASP A 22 14.64 34.75 16.48
N THR A 23 14.79 34.18 15.29
CA THR A 23 15.41 34.87 14.14
C THR A 23 14.50 34.82 12.91
N LYS A 24 13.67 35.85 12.80
CA LYS A 24 12.70 36.01 11.71
C LYS A 24 13.29 36.76 10.53
N VAL A 25 13.10 36.26 9.32
CA VAL A 25 13.41 36.92 8.04
C VAL A 25 12.10 37.00 7.25
N GLN A 26 11.54 38.20 7.16
CA GLN A 26 10.34 38.48 6.40
C GLN A 26 10.72 39.16 5.08
N ALA A 27 10.08 38.80 3.98
CA ALA A 27 10.26 39.47 2.69
C ALA A 27 10.04 40.98 2.84
N ALA A 28 11.00 41.80 2.35
CA ALA A 28 10.79 43.23 2.22
C ALA A 28 9.89 43.56 1.01
N PHE A 29 10.01 42.75 -0.03
CA PHE A 29 9.22 42.78 -1.25
C PHE A 29 8.57 41.41 -1.45
N THR A 30 7.24 41.38 -1.51
CA THR A 30 6.44 40.15 -1.61
C THR A 30 6.55 39.48 -2.97
N ASP A 31 7.03 40.21 -3.98
CA ASP A 31 7.28 39.78 -5.36
C ASP A 31 8.75 39.40 -5.61
N ASP A 32 9.51 39.15 -4.55
CA ASP A 32 10.83 38.52 -4.61
C ASP A 32 10.98 37.39 -3.55
N HIS A 33 11.93 36.49 -3.75
CA HIS A 33 12.20 35.36 -2.83
C HIS A 33 12.78 35.87 -1.51
N VAL A 34 12.53 35.18 -0.38
CA VAL A 34 13.15 35.61 0.89
C VAL A 34 14.64 35.27 0.91
N PHE A 35 15.00 34.05 0.53
CA PHE A 35 16.37 33.64 0.24
C PHE A 35 16.48 33.17 -1.20
N ASN A 36 17.30 33.84 -2.00
CA ASN A 36 17.62 33.45 -3.36
C ASN A 36 19.05 32.89 -3.44
N VAL A 37 19.19 31.57 -3.54
CA VAL A 37 20.46 30.86 -3.49
C VAL A 37 20.95 30.54 -4.90
N THR A 38 22.00 31.25 -5.33
CA THR A 38 22.58 31.13 -6.68
C THR A 38 24.04 30.65 -6.67
N ARG A 39 24.48 30.08 -5.53
CA ARG A 39 25.81 29.47 -5.39
C ARG A 39 25.75 28.13 -4.69
N ASP A 40 26.70 27.29 -5.06
CA ASP A 40 26.97 25.99 -4.44
C ASP A 40 27.60 26.14 -3.06
N ASN A 41 27.51 25.09 -2.24
CA ASN A 41 28.13 24.99 -0.92
C ASN A 41 27.67 26.10 0.04
N VAL A 42 26.41 26.47 -0.05
CA VAL A 42 25.73 27.38 0.89
C VAL A 42 25.10 26.58 2.02
N THR A 43 25.07 27.18 3.21
CA THR A 43 24.28 26.68 4.34
C THR A 43 23.32 27.77 4.80
N ILE A 44 22.03 27.43 4.97
CA ILE A 44 21.01 28.30 5.56
C ILE A 44 20.34 27.54 6.70
N SER A 45 20.41 28.08 7.92
CA SER A 45 19.87 27.37 9.08
C SER A 45 19.36 28.23 10.24
N GLY A 46 18.28 27.75 10.88
CA GLY A 46 17.77 28.31 12.14
C GLY A 46 16.90 29.55 11.98
N PHE A 47 16.29 29.77 10.81
CA PHE A 47 15.48 30.95 10.53
C PHE A 47 13.98 30.63 10.45
N ASN A 48 13.16 31.58 10.90
CA ASN A 48 11.73 31.64 10.55
C ASN A 48 11.55 32.59 9.34
N ILE A 49 11.04 32.09 8.22
CA ILE A 49 11.11 32.70 6.89
C ILE A 49 9.70 32.88 6.32
N THR A 50 9.31 34.12 6.03
CA THR A 50 7.91 34.46 5.69
C THR A 50 7.76 35.59 4.66
N GLY A 51 6.58 35.70 4.04
CA GLY A 51 6.12 36.92 3.36
C GLY A 51 6.37 37.02 1.86
N ALA A 52 6.97 36.02 1.21
CA ALA A 52 7.09 36.00 -0.25
C ALA A 52 5.79 35.47 -0.89
N THR A 53 4.76 36.31 -1.07
CA THR A 53 3.40 35.84 -1.41
C THR A 53 2.96 36.03 -2.86
N ASN A 54 3.74 36.70 -3.72
CA ASN A 54 3.35 36.95 -5.11
C ASN A 54 4.11 36.02 -6.08
N TYR A 55 3.80 34.72 -6.02
CA TYR A 55 4.48 33.67 -6.80
C TYR A 55 5.97 33.52 -6.47
N LYS A 56 6.33 33.70 -5.20
CA LYS A 56 7.71 33.72 -4.72
C LYS A 56 7.96 32.84 -3.52
N ILE A 57 9.20 32.41 -3.37
CA ILE A 57 9.54 31.28 -2.51
C ILE A 57 10.26 31.78 -1.25
N GLY A 58 9.99 31.13 -0.12
CA GLY A 58 10.74 31.36 1.12
C GLY A 58 12.23 31.08 0.94
N ILE A 59 12.60 29.85 0.56
CA ILE A 59 13.99 29.49 0.19
C ILE A 59 14.02 28.92 -1.23
N TYR A 60 14.62 29.66 -2.16
CA TYR A 60 14.78 29.26 -3.55
C TYR A 60 16.21 28.87 -3.88
N LEU A 61 16.42 27.65 -4.37
CA LEU A 61 17.70 27.15 -4.88
C LEU A 61 17.64 27.11 -6.40
N ASP A 62 18.46 27.92 -7.06
CA ASP A 62 18.43 28.14 -8.51
C ASP A 62 19.68 27.56 -9.19
N GLU A 63 19.53 26.39 -9.83
CA GLU A 63 20.60 25.70 -10.59
C GLU A 63 21.88 25.43 -9.78
N VAL A 64 21.74 25.10 -8.49
CA VAL A 64 22.86 24.94 -7.55
C VAL A 64 23.02 23.52 -7.00
N ARG A 65 24.18 23.24 -6.42
CA ARG A 65 24.49 21.94 -5.81
C ARG A 65 25.19 22.04 -4.45
N ASN A 66 25.17 20.93 -3.72
CA ASN A 66 25.90 20.75 -2.46
C ASN A 66 25.52 21.78 -1.38
N ASN A 67 24.28 22.27 -1.40
CA ASN A 67 23.77 23.16 -0.36
C ASN A 67 23.12 22.39 0.76
N ASN A 68 23.17 22.98 1.96
CA ASN A 68 22.54 22.44 3.16
C ASN A 68 21.49 23.44 3.68
N ILE A 69 20.23 23.05 3.65
CA ILE A 69 19.11 23.84 4.19
C ILE A 69 18.61 23.09 5.41
N SER A 70 18.79 23.66 6.60
CA SER A 70 18.55 22.90 7.84
C SER A 70 17.86 23.68 8.94
N ASP A 71 16.94 23.04 9.66
CA ASP A 71 16.33 23.60 10.88
C ASP A 71 15.70 24.97 10.63
N ASN A 72 15.03 25.17 9.49
CA ASN A 72 14.29 26.41 9.19
C ASN A 72 12.78 26.18 9.33
N GLU A 73 12.05 27.21 9.72
CA GLU A 73 10.60 27.29 9.65
C GLU A 73 10.20 28.22 8.50
N VAL A 74 9.54 27.71 7.48
CA VAL A 74 9.26 28.43 6.23
C VAL A 74 7.76 28.44 5.99
N SER A 75 7.13 29.59 6.21
CA SER A 75 5.67 29.70 6.25
C SER A 75 5.12 30.97 5.66
N SER A 76 3.86 30.96 5.20
CA SER A 76 3.20 32.15 4.63
C SER A 76 4.00 32.76 3.47
N ASN A 77 4.50 31.90 2.60
CA ASN A 77 5.05 32.22 1.29
C ASN A 77 4.19 31.57 0.21
N TYR A 78 4.49 31.82 -1.06
CA TYR A 78 3.84 31.09 -2.14
C TYR A 78 4.25 29.61 -2.09
N ASP A 79 5.55 29.32 -2.22
CA ASP A 79 6.12 28.03 -1.82
C ASP A 79 7.03 28.19 -0.61
N GLY A 80 7.14 27.14 0.20
CA GLY A 80 8.09 27.08 1.29
C GLY A 80 9.53 27.01 0.79
N ILE A 81 9.95 25.82 0.36
CA ILE A 81 11.31 25.54 -0.13
C ILE A 81 11.24 24.97 -1.54
N ASN A 82 11.99 25.55 -2.47
CA ASN A 82 11.98 25.12 -3.88
C ASN A 82 13.39 24.88 -4.39
N LEU A 83 13.62 23.68 -4.92
CA LEU A 83 14.85 23.27 -5.59
C LEU A 83 14.59 23.25 -7.10
N TYR A 84 15.05 24.28 -7.78
CA TYR A 84 14.90 24.43 -9.22
C TYR A 84 16.20 24.03 -9.94
N TYR A 85 16.16 22.93 -10.70
CA TYR A 85 17.32 22.32 -11.37
C TYR A 85 18.58 22.18 -10.49
N SER A 86 18.35 21.97 -9.20
CA SER A 86 19.33 22.01 -8.13
C SER A 86 19.59 20.60 -7.60
N ASN A 87 20.73 20.03 -7.99
CA ASN A 87 21.07 18.62 -7.74
C ASN A 87 22.00 18.48 -6.52
N ASN A 88 21.99 17.33 -5.85
CA ASN A 88 22.92 17.01 -4.74
C ASN A 88 22.85 17.99 -3.55
N ASN A 89 21.66 18.45 -3.20
CA ASN A 89 21.41 19.28 -2.02
C ASN A 89 20.82 18.44 -0.88
N THR A 90 20.96 18.95 0.34
CA THR A 90 20.48 18.29 1.56
C THR A 90 19.53 19.22 2.31
N LEU A 91 18.33 18.73 2.61
CA LEU A 91 17.29 19.42 3.38
C LEU A 91 17.05 18.61 4.66
N ILE A 92 17.31 19.19 5.83
CA ILE A 92 17.23 18.49 7.12
C ILE A 92 16.37 19.26 8.11
N ASN A 93 15.40 18.59 8.74
CA ASN A 93 14.60 19.15 9.84
C ASN A 93 13.93 20.50 9.52
N ASN A 94 13.64 20.80 8.25
CA ASN A 94 12.90 22.01 7.91
C ASN A 94 11.41 21.80 8.12
N THR A 95 10.71 22.85 8.52
CA THR A 95 9.26 22.88 8.61
C THR A 95 8.74 23.85 7.56
N ALA A 96 8.04 23.36 6.54
CA ALA A 96 7.36 24.18 5.53
C ALA A 96 5.84 24.12 5.76
N SER A 97 5.24 25.21 6.23
CA SER A 97 3.81 25.18 6.61
C SER A 97 3.04 26.42 6.19
N ASN A 98 1.72 26.28 5.98
CA ASN A 98 0.86 27.42 5.67
C ASN A 98 1.38 28.24 4.46
N ASN A 99 1.89 27.57 3.43
CA ASN A 99 2.27 28.20 2.17
C ASN A 99 1.12 28.09 1.15
N ASP A 100 1.05 29.05 0.22
CA ASP A 100 -0.09 29.20 -0.69
C ASP A 100 -0.17 28.10 -1.75
N GLU A 101 0.94 27.41 -2.05
CA GLU A 101 1.00 26.28 -2.98
C GLU A 101 1.75 25.09 -2.36
N TYR A 102 3.07 24.97 -2.55
CA TYR A 102 3.83 23.80 -2.11
C TYR A 102 4.57 24.02 -0.78
N GLY A 103 4.64 22.97 0.03
CA GLY A 103 5.55 22.96 1.19
C GLY A 103 7.01 22.89 0.74
N ILE A 104 7.37 21.78 0.09
CA ILE A 104 8.69 21.55 -0.48
C ILE A 104 8.54 21.08 -1.94
N GLU A 105 9.06 21.85 -2.89
CA GLU A 105 9.14 21.46 -4.29
C GLU A 105 10.58 21.08 -4.68
N VAL A 106 10.71 19.96 -5.40
CA VAL A 106 11.95 19.49 -6.03
C VAL A 106 11.70 19.34 -7.52
N TYR A 107 12.06 20.38 -8.28
CA TYR A 107 11.78 20.51 -9.70
C TYR A 107 13.04 20.32 -10.55
N GLY A 108 13.06 19.32 -11.44
CA GLY A 108 14.21 19.05 -12.31
C GLY A 108 15.51 18.74 -11.54
N SER A 109 15.39 18.27 -10.31
CA SER A 109 16.41 18.29 -9.26
C SER A 109 16.65 16.88 -8.74
N SER A 110 17.75 16.26 -9.16
CA SER A 110 18.09 14.87 -8.87
C SER A 110 19.16 14.72 -7.78
N ASN A 111 19.22 13.53 -7.16
CA ASN A 111 20.21 13.18 -6.14
C ASN A 111 20.16 14.05 -4.87
N ASN A 112 19.00 14.61 -4.54
CA ASN A 112 18.81 15.37 -3.30
C ASN A 112 18.41 14.44 -2.14
N THR A 113 18.72 14.88 -0.93
CA THR A 113 18.42 14.16 0.31
C THR A 113 17.54 15.02 1.22
N LEU A 114 16.33 14.55 1.49
CA LEU A 114 15.35 15.18 2.37
C LEU A 114 15.19 14.30 3.61
N ILE A 115 15.60 14.81 4.78
CA ILE A 115 15.56 14.07 6.04
C ILE A 115 14.76 14.84 7.09
N ASN A 116 13.77 14.18 7.71
CA ASN A 116 12.99 14.72 8.82
C ASN A 116 12.30 16.09 8.54
N ASN A 117 12.00 16.41 7.28
CA ASN A 117 11.30 17.64 6.97
C ASN A 117 9.80 17.46 7.22
N ASN A 118 9.13 18.52 7.68
CA ASN A 118 7.69 18.56 7.92
C ASN A 118 7.03 19.54 6.95
N ALA A 119 6.11 19.08 6.12
CA ALA A 119 5.35 19.88 5.19
C ALA A 119 3.84 19.78 5.51
N PHE A 120 3.24 20.79 6.11
CA PHE A 120 1.86 20.67 6.59
C PHE A 120 1.02 21.94 6.48
N TYR A 121 -0.30 21.81 6.34
CA TYR A 121 -1.23 22.93 6.09
C TYR A 121 -0.86 23.79 4.87
N ASN A 122 -0.27 23.19 3.83
CA ASN A 122 -0.04 23.89 2.56
C ASN A 122 -1.28 23.70 1.66
N ASN A 123 -1.65 24.71 0.87
CA ASN A 123 -2.90 24.69 0.10
C ASN A 123 -2.85 23.78 -1.14
N TYR A 124 -1.69 23.21 -1.46
CA TYR A 124 -1.54 22.21 -2.51
C TYR A 124 -0.73 21.02 -1.99
N TYR A 125 0.37 20.62 -2.62
CA TYR A 125 1.14 19.45 -2.18
C TYR A 125 2.02 19.74 -0.97
N GLY A 126 2.19 18.74 -0.10
CA GLY A 126 3.15 18.80 0.99
C GLY A 126 4.58 18.76 0.46
N ILE A 127 4.94 17.64 -0.17
CA ILE A 127 6.24 17.45 -0.83
C ILE A 127 5.99 17.04 -2.28
N TYR A 128 6.44 17.87 -3.22
CA TYR A 128 6.28 17.64 -4.65
C TYR A 128 7.64 17.37 -5.31
N ILE A 129 7.81 16.18 -5.89
CA ILE A 129 9.01 15.74 -6.60
C ILE A 129 8.63 15.65 -8.08
N TYR A 130 9.07 16.62 -8.89
CA TYR A 130 8.68 16.75 -10.29
C TYR A 130 9.88 16.70 -11.22
N TYR A 131 9.87 15.79 -12.20
CA TYR A 131 10.99 15.53 -13.11
C TYR A 131 12.34 15.31 -12.39
N SER A 132 12.29 14.66 -11.23
CA SER A 132 13.37 14.64 -10.25
C SER A 132 13.68 13.21 -9.85
N ASN A 133 14.83 12.71 -10.28
CA ASN A 133 15.20 11.31 -10.14
C ASN A 133 16.21 11.09 -9.01
N ASN A 134 16.31 9.86 -8.51
CA ASN A 134 17.36 9.45 -7.57
C ASN A 134 17.40 10.26 -6.26
N ASN A 135 16.27 10.82 -5.82
CA ASN A 135 16.17 11.52 -4.55
C ASN A 135 15.87 10.54 -3.40
N MET A 136 16.34 10.89 -2.21
CA MET A 136 16.08 10.16 -0.97
C MET A 136 15.21 11.00 -0.04
N LEU A 137 14.03 10.50 0.29
CA LEU A 137 13.13 11.06 1.28
C LEU A 137 13.10 10.11 2.47
N ASN A 138 13.67 10.52 3.60
CA ASN A 138 13.74 9.71 4.81
C ASN A 138 13.08 10.41 6.00
N ASN A 139 12.10 9.76 6.64
CA ASN A 139 11.39 10.26 7.83
C ASN A 139 10.73 11.64 7.64
N ASN A 140 10.36 12.03 6.43
CA ASN A 140 9.63 13.29 6.22
C ASN A 140 8.15 13.09 6.56
N THR A 141 7.50 14.18 6.95
CA THR A 141 6.06 14.21 7.22
C THR A 141 5.39 15.18 6.26
N ALA A 142 4.35 14.73 5.56
CA ALA A 142 3.43 15.56 4.82
C ALA A 142 2.00 15.36 5.35
N SER A 143 1.33 16.41 5.80
CA SER A 143 0.01 16.23 6.45
C SER A 143 -0.89 17.45 6.38
N TYR A 144 -2.20 17.23 6.42
CA TYR A 144 -3.19 18.31 6.42
C TYR A 144 -3.05 19.25 5.23
N THR A 145 -2.72 18.71 4.06
CA THR A 145 -2.68 19.45 2.82
C THR A 145 -4.03 19.43 2.12
N ASP A 146 -4.33 20.48 1.35
CA ASP A 146 -5.56 20.57 0.55
C ASP A 146 -5.48 19.71 -0.72
N TYR A 147 -4.29 19.19 -1.06
CA TYR A 147 -4.05 18.16 -2.08
C TYR A 147 -3.27 16.98 -1.48
N ASP A 148 -2.43 16.29 -2.26
CA ASP A 148 -1.67 15.12 -1.84
C ASP A 148 -0.58 15.46 -0.84
N GLY A 149 -0.26 14.48 0.02
CA GLY A 149 0.85 14.62 0.96
C GLY A 149 2.19 14.63 0.24
N ILE A 150 2.53 13.53 -0.44
CA ILE A 150 3.78 13.37 -1.18
C ILE A 150 3.46 12.94 -2.61
N LEU A 151 3.81 13.75 -3.60
CA LEU A 151 3.63 13.45 -5.02
C LEU A 151 5.00 13.29 -5.71
N LEU A 152 5.16 12.17 -6.42
CA LEU A 152 6.23 11.95 -7.40
C LEU A 152 5.63 11.97 -8.81
N ASP A 153 5.88 13.04 -9.55
CA ASP A 153 5.44 13.21 -10.93
C ASP A 153 6.64 13.08 -11.88
N GLN A 154 6.56 12.10 -12.77
CA GLN A 154 7.59 11.78 -13.77
C GLN A 154 9.00 11.66 -13.16
N SER A 155 9.04 11.05 -11.98
CA SER A 155 10.19 11.05 -11.06
C SER A 155 10.55 9.62 -10.69
N ASN A 156 11.63 9.11 -11.29
CA ASN A 156 12.03 7.72 -11.22
C ASN A 156 13.19 7.49 -10.24
N ASN A 157 13.35 6.24 -9.80
CA ASN A 157 14.49 5.80 -8.98
C ASN A 157 14.63 6.53 -7.63
N ASN A 158 13.54 7.09 -7.10
CA ASN A 158 13.52 7.72 -5.80
C ASN A 158 13.30 6.68 -4.68
N MET A 159 13.80 7.00 -3.49
CA MET A 159 13.66 6.18 -2.29
C MET A 159 12.90 6.94 -1.22
N LEU A 160 11.74 6.42 -0.83
CA LEU A 160 10.90 6.94 0.24
C LEU A 160 10.94 5.96 1.41
N ILE A 161 11.61 6.34 2.50
CA ILE A 161 11.79 5.48 3.68
C ILE A 161 11.17 6.15 4.90
N ASN A 162 10.30 5.44 5.61
CA ASN A 162 9.69 5.87 6.88
C ASN A 162 8.96 7.23 6.80
N ASN A 163 8.52 7.68 5.63
CA ASN A 163 7.78 8.93 5.51
C ASN A 163 6.35 8.75 5.99
N LYS A 164 5.75 9.85 6.43
CA LYS A 164 4.35 9.90 6.90
C LYS A 164 3.58 10.85 6.01
N ALA A 165 2.57 10.37 5.31
CA ALA A 165 1.68 11.16 4.48
C ALA A 165 0.22 10.94 4.91
N PHE A 166 -0.28 11.75 5.84
CA PHE A 166 -1.54 11.46 6.53
C PHE A 166 -2.43 12.69 6.71
N ASN A 167 -3.75 12.46 6.84
CA ASN A 167 -4.75 13.52 6.96
C ASN A 167 -4.74 14.52 5.78
N ASN A 168 -4.41 14.06 4.58
CA ASN A 168 -4.43 14.90 3.38
C ASN A 168 -5.77 14.81 2.66
N TYR A 169 -6.15 15.87 1.94
CA TYR A 169 -7.46 15.97 1.31
C TYR A 169 -7.63 15.09 0.07
N TYR A 170 -6.55 14.62 -0.54
CA TYR A 170 -6.60 13.62 -1.60
C TYR A 170 -5.75 12.41 -1.21
N ILE A 171 -4.58 12.23 -1.83
CA ILE A 171 -3.77 11.02 -1.70
C ILE A 171 -2.69 11.19 -0.65
N GLY A 172 -2.36 10.13 0.07
CA GLY A 172 -1.18 10.11 0.94
C GLY A 172 0.10 10.22 0.12
N ILE A 173 0.42 9.16 -0.63
CA ILE A 173 1.60 9.08 -1.49
C ILE A 173 1.16 8.74 -2.92
N ASP A 174 1.39 9.65 -3.86
CA ASP A 174 1.07 9.47 -5.28
C ASP A 174 2.34 9.34 -6.12
N LEU A 175 2.39 8.30 -6.96
CA LEU A 175 3.38 8.10 -8.02
C LEU A 175 2.69 8.20 -9.38
N TYR A 176 2.82 9.35 -10.03
CA TYR A 176 2.27 9.63 -11.35
C TYR A 176 3.35 9.56 -12.43
N GLY A 177 3.29 8.56 -13.32
CA GLY A 177 4.30 8.34 -14.36
C GLY A 177 5.71 8.09 -13.80
N SER A 178 5.81 7.53 -12.60
CA SER A 178 6.99 7.48 -11.75
C SER A 178 7.38 6.02 -11.48
N SER A 179 8.33 5.52 -12.26
CA SER A 179 8.77 4.12 -12.25
C SER A 179 10.06 3.88 -11.45
N ASN A 180 10.31 2.62 -11.08
CA ASN A 180 11.53 2.18 -10.39
C ASN A 180 11.77 2.83 -9.02
N ASN A 181 10.74 3.34 -8.36
CA ASN A 181 10.80 3.90 -7.02
C ASN A 181 10.69 2.81 -5.95
N THR A 182 11.23 3.10 -4.77
CA THR A 182 11.21 2.19 -3.61
C THR A 182 10.59 2.89 -2.41
N LEU A 183 9.47 2.36 -1.92
CA LEU A 183 8.71 2.84 -0.77
C LEU A 183 8.84 1.81 0.35
N ILE A 184 9.57 2.15 1.41
CA ILE A 184 9.81 1.26 2.56
C ILE A 184 9.23 1.87 3.83
N ASN A 185 8.37 1.14 4.53
CA ASN A 185 7.83 1.50 5.84
C ASN A 185 7.17 2.88 5.91
N ASN A 186 6.60 3.36 4.81
CA ASN A 186 5.88 4.63 4.81
C ASN A 186 4.48 4.43 5.40
N ASN A 187 3.93 5.49 6.00
CA ASN A 187 2.57 5.51 6.52
C ASN A 187 1.74 6.51 5.73
N ALA A 188 0.78 5.99 4.96
CA ALA A 188 -0.16 6.75 4.16
C ALA A 188 -1.60 6.52 4.63
N SER A 189 -1.92 7.02 5.82
CA SER A 189 -3.18 6.73 6.51
C SER A 189 -4.04 7.97 6.72
N ASN A 190 -5.35 7.79 6.94
CA ASN A 190 -6.31 8.86 7.22
C ASN A 190 -6.38 9.92 6.11
N ASN A 191 -6.02 9.58 4.88
CA ASN A 191 -6.21 10.48 3.75
C ASN A 191 -7.67 10.36 3.29
N LYS A 192 -8.17 11.42 2.65
CA LYS A 192 -9.55 11.40 2.22
C LYS A 192 -9.75 10.39 1.10
N GLU A 193 -8.85 10.33 0.11
CA GLU A 193 -8.97 9.41 -1.04
C GLU A 193 -8.11 8.16 -0.86
N TYR A 194 -7.03 8.01 -1.63
CA TYR A 194 -6.18 6.83 -1.58
C TYR A 194 -5.08 6.95 -0.51
N GLY A 195 -4.67 5.82 0.04
CA GLY A 195 -3.43 5.77 0.83
C GLY A 195 -2.21 5.96 -0.07
N ILE A 196 -1.96 4.98 -0.93
CA ILE A 196 -0.86 5.00 -1.91
C ILE A 196 -1.41 4.73 -3.30
N GLU A 197 -1.16 5.63 -4.26
CA GLU A 197 -1.52 5.44 -5.66
C GLU A 197 -0.28 5.33 -6.56
N LEU A 198 -0.34 4.37 -7.49
CA LEU A 198 0.59 4.25 -8.61
C LEU A 198 -0.21 4.38 -9.91
N TYR A 199 -0.05 5.50 -10.60
CA TYR A 199 -0.67 5.77 -11.90
C TYR A 199 0.38 5.76 -13.02
N GLU A 200 0.25 4.85 -13.99
CA GLU A 200 1.23 4.64 -15.07
C GLU A 200 2.68 4.43 -14.57
N SER A 201 2.81 3.82 -13.39
CA SER A 201 4.02 3.75 -12.58
C SER A 201 4.48 2.30 -12.43
N ASN A 202 5.48 1.92 -13.22
CA ASN A 202 5.93 0.53 -13.35
C ASN A 202 7.18 0.23 -12.51
N ASN A 203 7.40 -1.05 -12.21
CA ASN A 203 8.64 -1.54 -11.58
C ASN A 203 8.95 -0.92 -10.20
N ASN A 204 7.94 -0.48 -9.46
CA ASN A 204 8.08 0.06 -8.12
C ASN A 204 8.07 -1.07 -7.07
N THR A 205 8.73 -0.83 -5.94
CA THR A 205 8.73 -1.73 -4.79
C THR A 205 8.10 -1.04 -3.58
N LEU A 206 7.06 -1.63 -3.03
CA LEU A 206 6.38 -1.21 -1.80
C LEU A 206 6.58 -2.29 -0.74
N ASP A 207 7.44 -2.04 0.24
CA ASP A 207 7.76 -2.98 1.32
C ASP A 207 7.40 -2.42 2.70
N GLY A 208 6.55 -3.13 3.45
CA GLY A 208 6.24 -2.77 4.84
C GLY A 208 5.43 -1.48 5.01
N ASN A 209 4.76 -0.97 3.96
CA ASN A 209 4.00 0.27 4.07
C ASN A 209 2.65 0.04 4.77
N ILE A 210 2.13 1.11 5.37
CA ILE A 210 0.83 1.15 6.04
C ILE A 210 -0.09 2.07 5.24
N ALA A 211 -1.23 1.55 4.80
CA ALA A 211 -2.29 2.33 4.15
C ALA A 211 -3.62 2.03 4.84
N SER A 212 -4.06 2.91 5.74
CA SER A 212 -5.25 2.62 6.56
C SER A 212 -6.14 3.83 6.80
N TYR A 213 -7.42 3.57 7.05
CA TYR A 213 -8.40 4.62 7.36
C TYR A 213 -8.56 5.66 6.25
N ASN A 214 -8.41 5.25 4.98
CA ASN A 214 -8.63 6.14 3.85
C ASN A 214 -10.11 6.09 3.41
N ASN A 215 -10.75 7.27 3.32
CA ASN A 215 -12.19 7.41 3.60
C ASN A 215 -13.13 7.44 2.38
N ASP A 216 -12.61 7.68 1.18
CA ASP A 216 -13.42 7.77 -0.04
C ASP A 216 -12.99 6.74 -1.10
N TYR A 217 -11.81 6.12 -0.97
CA TYR A 217 -11.24 5.20 -1.97
C TYR A 217 -10.40 4.06 -1.33
N ASP A 218 -9.51 3.47 -2.13
CA ASP A 218 -8.74 2.27 -1.80
C ASP A 218 -7.53 2.55 -0.89
N GLY A 219 -7.02 1.50 -0.25
CA GLY A 219 -5.78 1.58 0.51
C GLY A 219 -4.56 1.79 -0.38
N ILE A 220 -4.29 0.83 -1.27
CA ILE A 220 -3.21 0.88 -2.26
C ILE A 220 -3.80 0.60 -3.64
N ALA A 221 -3.66 1.54 -4.58
CA ALA A 221 -4.22 1.43 -5.92
C ALA A 221 -3.12 1.46 -7.00
N LEU A 222 -3.22 0.55 -7.97
CA LEU A 222 -2.35 0.47 -9.14
C LEU A 222 -3.19 0.63 -10.41
N TYR A 223 -3.03 1.75 -11.10
CA TYR A 223 -3.67 2.05 -12.37
C TYR A 223 -2.65 1.99 -13.50
N TYR A 224 -2.87 1.10 -14.47
CA TYR A 224 -1.98 0.93 -15.63
C TYR A 224 -0.51 0.70 -15.24
N SER A 225 -0.32 0.05 -14.08
CA SER A 225 0.95 -0.02 -13.35
C SER A 225 1.38 -1.46 -13.20
N SER A 226 2.29 -1.88 -14.08
CA SER A 226 2.76 -3.26 -14.21
C SER A 226 4.13 -3.49 -13.58
N ASN A 227 4.42 -4.76 -13.30
CA ASN A 227 5.71 -5.23 -12.76
C ASN A 227 6.09 -4.65 -11.39
N ASN A 228 5.12 -4.22 -10.59
CA ASN A 228 5.33 -3.75 -9.23
C ASN A 228 5.39 -4.91 -8.22
N ILE A 229 6.11 -4.69 -7.12
CA ILE A 229 6.25 -5.65 -6.03
C ILE A 229 5.73 -5.02 -4.74
N LEU A 230 4.65 -5.59 -4.20
CA LEU A 230 4.04 -5.19 -2.93
C LEU A 230 4.32 -6.30 -1.92
N THR A 231 5.18 -6.05 -0.94
CA THR A 231 5.56 -7.03 0.08
C THR A 231 5.30 -6.51 1.49
N ASN A 232 4.78 -7.35 2.39
CA ASN A 232 4.60 -7.03 3.81
C ASN A 232 3.77 -5.76 4.10
N ASN A 233 2.93 -5.30 3.18
CA ASN A 233 2.14 -4.09 3.42
C ASN A 233 0.95 -4.42 4.34
N SER A 234 0.63 -3.49 5.24
CA SER A 234 -0.52 -3.56 6.14
C SER A 234 -1.59 -2.59 5.67
N VAL A 235 -2.68 -3.12 5.15
CA VAL A 235 -3.74 -2.34 4.51
C VAL A 235 -5.06 -2.59 5.23
N SER A 236 -5.66 -1.55 5.81
CA SER A 236 -6.82 -1.79 6.67
C SER A 236 -7.80 -0.65 6.82
N ASN A 237 -9.07 -0.97 7.09
CA ASN A 237 -10.09 0.02 7.40
C ASN A 237 -10.24 1.10 6.30
N ASN A 238 -10.07 0.71 5.03
CA ASN A 238 -10.29 1.61 3.89
C ASN A 238 -11.72 1.43 3.38
N SER A 239 -12.23 2.45 2.70
CA SER A 239 -13.68 2.55 2.41
C SER A 239 -14.12 1.74 1.20
N TYR A 240 -13.19 1.52 0.28
CA TYR A 240 -13.33 0.64 -0.87
C TYR A 240 -12.40 -0.57 -0.71
N SER A 241 -11.69 -0.96 -1.76
CA SER A 241 -10.82 -2.11 -1.78
C SER A 241 -9.56 -1.85 -0.95
N GLY A 242 -9.01 -2.90 -0.36
CA GLY A 242 -7.73 -2.79 0.34
C GLY A 242 -6.62 -2.52 -0.66
N ILE A 243 -6.39 -3.48 -1.56
CA ILE A 243 -5.44 -3.37 -2.66
C ILE A 243 -6.19 -3.52 -3.98
N TYR A 244 -6.10 -2.52 -4.84
CA TYR A 244 -6.80 -2.46 -6.12
C TYR A 244 -5.83 -2.43 -7.30
N LEU A 245 -6.01 -3.34 -8.27
CA LEU A 245 -5.23 -3.40 -9.50
C LEU A 245 -6.16 -3.21 -10.71
N TYR A 246 -6.05 -2.07 -11.39
CA TYR A 246 -6.74 -1.78 -12.64
C TYR A 246 -5.78 -1.85 -13.82
N ASN A 247 -6.07 -2.71 -14.80
CA ASN A 247 -5.26 -2.89 -16.01
C ASN A 247 -3.75 -2.97 -15.71
N SER A 248 -3.41 -3.71 -14.67
CA SER A 248 -2.09 -3.74 -14.05
C SER A 248 -1.58 -5.17 -14.04
N CYS A 249 -0.62 -5.46 -14.91
CA CYS A 249 -0.15 -6.81 -15.19
C CYS A 249 1.18 -7.15 -14.52
N ASN A 250 1.45 -8.43 -14.33
CA ASN A 250 2.75 -8.94 -13.86
C ASN A 250 3.21 -8.40 -12.49
N ASN A 251 2.27 -7.96 -11.64
CA ASN A 251 2.57 -7.53 -10.28
C ASN A 251 2.69 -8.72 -9.33
N LYS A 252 3.44 -8.53 -8.24
CA LYS A 252 3.63 -9.52 -7.18
C LYS A 252 3.18 -8.94 -5.85
N LEU A 253 2.18 -9.56 -5.25
CA LEU A 253 1.66 -9.23 -3.93
C LEU A 253 2.04 -10.36 -2.99
N ASN A 254 3.03 -10.13 -2.12
CA ASN A 254 3.55 -11.15 -1.22
C ASN A 254 3.40 -10.76 0.25
N TYR A 255 2.92 -11.66 1.11
CA TYR A 255 2.90 -11.43 2.56
C TYR A 255 2.14 -10.16 3.00
N ASN A 256 1.23 -9.63 2.19
CA ASN A 256 0.43 -8.47 2.58
C ASN A 256 -0.68 -8.91 3.53
N THR A 257 -1.01 -8.04 4.48
CA THR A 257 -2.12 -8.22 5.42
C THR A 257 -3.20 -7.20 5.09
N VAL A 258 -4.39 -7.68 4.70
CA VAL A 258 -5.48 -6.84 4.20
C VAL A 258 -6.79 -7.16 4.91
N PHE A 259 -7.37 -6.18 5.62
CA PHE A 259 -8.55 -6.43 6.44
C PHE A 259 -9.43 -5.20 6.71
N ASN A 260 -10.70 -5.44 7.02
CA ASN A 260 -11.70 -4.39 7.27
C ASN A 260 -11.84 -3.39 6.11
N SER A 261 -11.60 -3.80 4.87
CA SER A 261 -11.94 -3.01 3.70
C SER A 261 -13.46 -2.97 3.51
N GLY A 262 -13.99 -1.81 3.15
CA GLY A 262 -15.42 -1.60 2.92
C GLY A 262 -15.94 -2.34 1.69
N ASP A 263 -15.05 -2.67 0.75
CA ASP A 263 -15.34 -3.55 -0.38
C ASP A 263 -14.41 -4.79 -0.38
N ASP A 264 -13.61 -4.99 -1.43
CA ASP A 264 -12.74 -6.16 -1.54
C ASP A 264 -11.49 -6.03 -0.67
N GLY A 265 -10.97 -7.16 -0.18
CA GLY A 265 -9.63 -7.18 0.38
C GLY A 265 -8.60 -6.87 -0.72
N ILE A 266 -8.53 -7.73 -1.72
CA ILE A 266 -7.66 -7.54 -2.89
C ILE A 266 -8.49 -7.72 -4.16
N GLU A 267 -8.48 -6.74 -5.04
CA GLU A 267 -9.22 -6.76 -6.30
C GLU A 267 -8.28 -6.63 -7.50
N LEU A 268 -8.47 -7.52 -8.48
CA LEU A 268 -7.85 -7.47 -9.79
C LEU A 268 -8.95 -7.18 -10.79
N TYR A 269 -8.91 -6.00 -11.38
CA TYR A 269 -9.93 -5.51 -12.29
C TYR A 269 -9.37 -5.20 -13.68
N GLU A 270 -10.20 -5.42 -14.68
CA GLU A 270 -10.01 -5.05 -16.09
C GLU A 270 -8.64 -5.41 -16.67
N GLN A 271 -8.51 -6.67 -17.15
CA GLN A 271 -7.30 -7.15 -17.83
C GLN A 271 -6.01 -7.09 -16.99
N SER A 272 -6.11 -7.06 -15.66
CA SER A 272 -4.99 -7.26 -14.74
C SER A 272 -4.52 -8.72 -14.76
N ASN A 273 -3.74 -9.05 -15.79
CA ASN A 273 -3.29 -10.41 -16.11
C ASN A 273 -1.91 -10.73 -15.51
N ASN A 274 -1.64 -12.03 -15.33
CA ASN A 274 -0.33 -12.56 -14.93
C ASN A 274 0.21 -12.04 -13.58
N ASN A 275 -0.68 -11.64 -12.67
CA ASN A 275 -0.31 -11.25 -11.32
C ASN A 275 -0.12 -12.48 -10.43
N ILE A 276 0.78 -12.35 -9.45
CA ILE A 276 1.07 -13.39 -8.46
C ILE A 276 0.69 -12.85 -7.09
N LEU A 277 -0.24 -13.52 -6.43
CA LEU A 277 -0.64 -13.26 -5.04
C LEU A 277 -0.16 -14.44 -4.20
N ASP A 278 0.91 -14.25 -3.42
CA ASP A 278 1.52 -15.32 -2.64
C ASP A 278 1.57 -15.00 -1.14
N ASN A 279 1.15 -15.94 -0.30
CA ASN A 279 1.23 -15.82 1.17
C ASN A 279 0.53 -14.57 1.76
N ASN A 280 -0.51 -14.04 1.12
CA ASN A 280 -1.26 -12.90 1.68
C ASN A 280 -2.29 -13.36 2.72
N ASN A 281 -2.54 -12.52 3.72
CA ASN A 281 -3.56 -12.72 4.73
C ASN A 281 -4.70 -11.72 4.50
N VAL A 282 -5.86 -12.21 4.05
CA VAL A 282 -6.99 -11.40 3.60
C VAL A 282 -8.25 -11.78 4.37
N PHE A 283 -8.69 -10.91 5.28
CA PHE A 283 -9.78 -11.25 6.20
C PHE A 283 -10.66 -10.08 6.63
N ASP A 284 -11.87 -10.37 7.10
CA ASP A 284 -12.83 -9.36 7.59
C ASP A 284 -13.15 -8.24 6.57
N ASN A 285 -13.12 -8.54 5.26
CA ASN A 285 -13.52 -7.61 4.18
C ASN A 285 -14.92 -7.94 3.65
N THR A 286 -15.49 -7.11 2.77
CA THR A 286 -16.76 -7.43 2.12
C THR A 286 -16.60 -8.67 1.23
N TYR A 287 -15.61 -8.70 0.35
CA TYR A 287 -15.12 -9.92 -0.31
C TYR A 287 -13.63 -10.09 -0.03
N GLY A 288 -13.11 -11.32 -0.03
CA GLY A 288 -11.69 -11.54 0.23
C GLY A 288 -10.82 -11.12 -0.95
N ILE A 289 -10.70 -11.99 -1.96
CA ILE A 289 -9.95 -11.72 -3.19
C ILE A 289 -10.90 -11.78 -4.38
N PHE A 290 -11.01 -10.70 -5.15
CA PHE A 290 -11.86 -10.64 -6.33
C PHE A 290 -11.02 -10.53 -7.61
N ILE A 291 -11.25 -11.46 -8.55
CA ILE A 291 -10.65 -11.47 -9.89
C ILE A 291 -11.74 -11.20 -10.91
N ASP A 292 -11.81 -9.98 -11.42
CA ASP A 292 -12.91 -9.47 -12.24
C ASP A 292 -12.46 -9.01 -13.63
N TYR A 293 -13.33 -9.25 -14.63
CA TYR A 293 -13.31 -8.63 -15.94
C TYR A 293 -12.04 -8.88 -16.77
N PHE A 294 -11.93 -10.12 -17.26
CA PHE A 294 -10.84 -10.59 -18.11
C PHE A 294 -9.45 -10.55 -17.45
N CYS A 295 -9.40 -10.74 -16.13
CA CYS A 295 -8.17 -10.91 -15.35
C CYS A 295 -7.72 -12.38 -15.41
N ASN A 296 -6.95 -12.71 -16.44
CA ASN A 296 -6.54 -14.07 -16.76
C ASN A 296 -5.11 -14.38 -16.31
N ASN A 297 -4.82 -15.68 -16.21
CA ASN A 297 -3.47 -16.21 -15.93
C ASN A 297 -2.87 -15.71 -14.60
N ASN A 298 -3.70 -15.33 -13.64
CA ASN A 298 -3.27 -14.96 -12.30
C ASN A 298 -3.01 -16.21 -11.45
N ILE A 299 -2.05 -16.11 -10.53
CA ILE A 299 -1.62 -17.22 -9.67
C ILE A 299 -1.82 -16.80 -8.21
N LEU A 300 -2.71 -17.49 -7.51
CA LEU A 300 -2.98 -17.31 -6.09
C LEU A 300 -2.41 -18.50 -5.34
N THR A 301 -1.35 -18.27 -4.57
CA THR A 301 -0.63 -19.29 -3.80
C THR A 301 -0.58 -19.00 -2.32
N ASN A 302 -0.83 -20.03 -1.49
CA ASN A 302 -0.60 -19.97 -0.05
C ASN A 302 -1.31 -18.82 0.68
N ASN A 303 -2.36 -18.25 0.10
CA ASN A 303 -3.09 -17.15 0.72
C ASN A 303 -4.02 -17.70 1.81
N ASN A 304 -4.13 -16.96 2.91
CA ASN A 304 -5.13 -17.19 3.95
C ASN A 304 -6.29 -16.22 3.73
N VAL A 305 -7.48 -16.74 3.40
CA VAL A 305 -8.65 -15.95 3.03
C VAL A 305 -9.82 -16.32 3.94
N SER A 306 -10.18 -15.44 4.87
CA SER A 306 -11.12 -15.83 5.93
C SER A 306 -12.05 -14.74 6.44
N ASN A 307 -13.18 -15.15 7.02
CA ASN A 307 -14.13 -14.26 7.71
C ASN A 307 -14.67 -13.10 6.85
N ASN A 308 -14.66 -13.22 5.52
CA ASN A 308 -15.20 -12.16 4.66
C ASN A 308 -16.73 -12.24 4.62
N ILE A 309 -17.38 -11.07 4.50
CA ILE A 309 -18.84 -10.90 4.59
C ILE A 309 -19.57 -11.63 3.47
N ASN A 310 -18.94 -11.77 2.31
CA ASN A 310 -19.46 -12.47 1.14
C ASN A 310 -18.60 -13.71 0.85
N HIS A 311 -17.88 -13.69 -0.27
CA HIS A 311 -17.09 -14.79 -0.77
C HIS A 311 -15.64 -14.66 -0.31
N GLY A 312 -14.97 -15.79 -0.10
CA GLY A 312 -13.52 -15.79 0.16
C GLY A 312 -12.79 -15.34 -1.10
N ILE A 313 -12.89 -16.12 -2.17
CA ILE A 313 -12.34 -15.76 -3.49
C ILE A 313 -13.46 -15.75 -4.51
N GLU A 314 -13.55 -14.70 -5.32
CA GLU A 314 -14.49 -14.63 -6.43
C GLU A 314 -13.74 -14.50 -7.77
N VAL A 315 -14.20 -15.24 -8.78
CA VAL A 315 -13.63 -15.23 -10.13
C VAL A 315 -14.74 -15.01 -11.15
N TYR A 316 -14.81 -13.78 -11.66
CA TYR A 316 -15.85 -13.29 -12.55
C TYR A 316 -15.26 -12.89 -13.92
N TYR A 317 -15.83 -13.40 -15.01
CA TYR A 317 -15.36 -13.17 -16.39
C TYR A 317 -13.84 -13.38 -16.61
N SER A 318 -13.22 -14.28 -15.85
CA SER A 318 -11.77 -14.40 -15.74
C SER A 318 -11.31 -15.85 -15.82
N ASN A 319 -10.38 -16.14 -16.72
CA ASN A 319 -10.05 -17.49 -17.15
C ASN A 319 -8.58 -17.86 -16.87
N ASN A 320 -8.29 -19.16 -16.88
CA ASN A 320 -6.91 -19.68 -16.82
C ASN A 320 -6.15 -19.26 -15.55
N ASN A 321 -6.85 -18.94 -14.46
CA ASN A 321 -6.22 -18.63 -13.18
C ASN A 321 -5.87 -19.92 -12.41
N ILE A 322 -4.83 -19.87 -11.58
CA ILE A 322 -4.36 -21.00 -10.78
C ILE A 322 -4.48 -20.66 -9.30
N LEU A 323 -5.28 -21.43 -8.57
CA LEU A 323 -5.44 -21.33 -7.13
C LEU A 323 -4.86 -22.58 -6.49
N LYS A 324 -3.75 -22.44 -5.75
CA LYS A 324 -3.13 -23.58 -5.07
C LYS A 324 -2.56 -23.27 -3.69
N GLY A 325 -2.66 -24.19 -2.74
CA GLY A 325 -2.10 -24.00 -1.40
C GLY A 325 -2.87 -23.00 -0.53
N ASN A 326 -4.02 -22.49 -0.97
CA ASN A 326 -4.74 -21.46 -0.23
C ASN A 326 -5.57 -22.08 0.90
N VAL A 327 -5.65 -21.38 2.03
CA VAL A 327 -6.53 -21.70 3.16
C VAL A 327 -7.72 -20.76 3.09
N ILE A 328 -8.92 -21.30 2.85
CA ILE A 328 -10.13 -20.53 2.58
C ILE A 328 -11.21 -20.97 3.55
N CYS A 329 -11.50 -20.16 4.57
CA CYS A 329 -12.35 -20.58 5.69
C CYS A 329 -13.26 -19.49 6.23
N ASN A 330 -14.40 -19.90 6.80
CA ASN A 330 -15.33 -19.00 7.51
C ASN A 330 -15.84 -17.80 6.70
N ASN A 331 -15.91 -17.89 5.37
CA ASN A 331 -16.54 -16.87 4.54
C ASN A 331 -18.05 -17.11 4.50
N ASN A 332 -18.84 -16.05 4.62
CA ASN A 332 -20.27 -16.16 4.93
C ASN A 332 -21.13 -16.70 3.77
N LYS A 333 -20.79 -16.41 2.50
CA LYS A 333 -21.54 -16.90 1.33
C LYS A 333 -20.94 -18.16 0.75
N SER A 334 -19.72 -18.09 0.21
CA SER A 334 -18.97 -19.28 -0.20
C SER A 334 -17.47 -19.11 0.00
N GLY A 335 -16.74 -20.23 0.07
CA GLY A 335 -15.28 -20.20 0.03
C GLY A 335 -14.78 -19.63 -1.29
N ILE A 336 -15.23 -20.20 -2.41
CA ILE A 336 -14.98 -19.68 -3.76
C ILE A 336 -16.29 -19.53 -4.53
N GLN A 337 -16.42 -18.45 -5.30
CA GLN A 337 -17.48 -18.24 -6.28
C GLN A 337 -16.89 -18.12 -7.68
N PHE A 338 -17.49 -18.82 -8.65
CA PHE A 338 -17.15 -18.71 -10.05
C PHE A 338 -18.36 -18.33 -10.91
N SER A 339 -18.17 -17.31 -11.74
CA SER A 339 -19.22 -16.76 -12.58
C SER A 339 -18.67 -16.34 -13.94
N TYR A 340 -19.23 -16.88 -15.01
CA TYR A 340 -18.80 -16.62 -16.39
C TYR A 340 -17.29 -16.81 -16.63
N SER A 341 -16.69 -17.78 -15.97
CA SER A 341 -15.25 -18.04 -15.99
C SER A 341 -14.96 -19.49 -16.32
N ASP A 342 -13.86 -19.77 -17.02
CA ASP A 342 -13.50 -21.11 -17.50
C ASP A 342 -12.00 -21.37 -17.36
N ASN A 343 -11.63 -22.65 -17.41
CA ASN A 343 -10.25 -23.14 -17.42
C ASN A 343 -9.42 -22.73 -16.20
N ASN A 344 -10.06 -22.40 -15.08
CA ASN A 344 -9.37 -22.17 -13.82
C ASN A 344 -8.92 -23.51 -13.20
N THR A 345 -7.72 -23.53 -12.64
CA THR A 345 -7.10 -24.73 -12.03
C THR A 345 -7.01 -24.55 -10.52
N ILE A 346 -7.66 -25.42 -9.76
CA ILE A 346 -7.84 -25.33 -8.31
C ILE A 346 -7.38 -26.65 -7.70
N PHE A 347 -6.24 -26.65 -7.02
CA PHE A 347 -5.72 -27.87 -6.38
C PHE A 347 -4.89 -27.55 -5.14
N ASN A 348 -4.77 -28.51 -4.23
CA ASN A 348 -4.02 -28.37 -3.00
C ASN A 348 -4.50 -27.21 -2.11
N ASN A 349 -5.79 -26.86 -2.15
CA ASN A 349 -6.36 -25.85 -1.26
C ASN A 349 -7.08 -26.50 -0.08
N PHE A 350 -7.21 -25.76 1.02
CA PHE A 350 -7.97 -26.15 2.20
C PHE A 350 -9.25 -25.33 2.27
N PHE A 351 -10.40 -25.98 2.08
CA PHE A 351 -11.72 -25.36 2.14
C PHE A 351 -12.41 -25.72 3.45
N ASN A 352 -12.85 -24.72 4.21
CA ASN A 352 -13.63 -24.93 5.42
C ASN A 352 -14.67 -23.82 5.62
N ASN A 353 -15.74 -23.87 4.84
CA ASN A 353 -16.85 -22.93 4.87
C ASN A 353 -18.16 -23.72 4.94
N THR A 354 -19.25 -23.09 5.40
CA THR A 354 -20.58 -23.71 5.36
C THR A 354 -20.97 -24.08 3.93
N ASN A 355 -20.62 -23.21 2.97
CA ASN A 355 -20.68 -23.51 1.55
C ASN A 355 -19.27 -23.30 0.96
N ASN A 356 -18.63 -24.34 0.45
CA ASN A 356 -17.26 -24.20 -0.05
C ASN A 356 -17.22 -23.58 -1.45
N ILE A 357 -18.15 -23.96 -2.33
CA ILE A 357 -18.08 -23.64 -3.76
C ILE A 357 -19.43 -23.14 -4.25
N GLY A 358 -19.43 -22.04 -5.00
CA GLY A 358 -20.54 -21.61 -5.84
C GLY A 358 -20.09 -21.54 -7.30
N ILE A 359 -20.88 -22.11 -8.21
CA ILE A 359 -20.61 -22.13 -9.66
C ILE A 359 -21.90 -21.77 -10.38
N ASP A 360 -21.85 -20.75 -11.25
CA ASP A 360 -22.97 -20.41 -12.12
C ASP A 360 -23.04 -21.32 -13.35
N ALA A 361 -24.27 -21.59 -13.82
CA ALA A 361 -24.58 -22.57 -14.86
C ALA A 361 -23.94 -22.31 -16.25
N SER A 362 -23.35 -21.12 -16.46
CA SER A 362 -22.62 -20.76 -17.68
C SER A 362 -21.18 -21.30 -17.73
N SER A 363 -20.69 -21.88 -16.64
CA SER A 363 -19.27 -22.21 -16.47
C SER A 363 -19.06 -23.71 -16.30
N THR A 364 -18.22 -24.32 -17.13
CA THR A 364 -18.22 -25.80 -17.27
C THR A 364 -16.85 -26.48 -17.29
N ASN A 365 -15.75 -25.73 -17.40
CA ASN A 365 -14.43 -26.31 -17.60
C ASN A 365 -13.45 -25.95 -16.48
N TYR A 366 -13.67 -26.44 -15.26
CA TYR A 366 -12.72 -26.27 -14.15
C TYR A 366 -11.88 -27.51 -13.91
N ILE A 367 -10.64 -27.31 -13.47
CA ILE A 367 -9.70 -28.39 -13.16
C ILE A 367 -9.50 -28.43 -11.65
N TRP A 368 -10.10 -29.40 -10.97
CA TRP A 368 -10.11 -29.51 -9.50
C TRP A 368 -8.99 -30.36 -8.90
N ASN A 369 -8.15 -30.95 -9.75
CA ASN A 369 -7.00 -31.72 -9.34
C ASN A 369 -5.94 -31.76 -10.44
N VAL A 370 -4.71 -32.04 -10.04
CA VAL A 370 -3.59 -32.32 -10.96
C VAL A 370 -3.25 -33.80 -10.91
N THR A 371 -2.39 -34.26 -11.82
CA THR A 371 -1.79 -35.60 -11.72
C THR A 371 -1.07 -35.73 -10.37
N LYS A 372 -1.24 -36.87 -9.69
CA LYS A 372 -0.57 -37.18 -8.42
C LYS A 372 0.93 -36.89 -8.51
N MET A 373 1.41 -36.02 -7.63
CA MET A 373 2.82 -35.68 -7.48
C MET A 373 3.25 -35.95 -6.03
N SER A 374 4.47 -36.44 -5.84
CA SER A 374 5.03 -36.58 -4.50
C SER A 374 5.44 -35.22 -3.94
N GLY A 375 5.11 -34.96 -2.68
CA GLY A 375 5.42 -33.71 -1.99
C GLY A 375 4.40 -33.41 -0.89
N PRO A 376 4.77 -32.58 0.11
CA PRO A 376 3.85 -32.21 1.17
C PRO A 376 2.66 -31.43 0.60
N ASN A 377 1.45 -31.89 0.90
CA ASN A 377 0.22 -31.19 0.55
C ASN A 377 -0.24 -30.24 1.67
N ILE A 378 -1.32 -29.50 1.44
CA ILE A 378 -1.83 -28.46 2.36
C ILE A 378 -2.25 -28.99 3.74
N VAL A 379 -2.47 -30.30 3.87
CA VAL A 379 -2.77 -30.98 5.15
C VAL A 379 -1.63 -31.89 5.62
N ASN A 380 -0.41 -31.63 5.16
CA ASN A 380 0.83 -32.36 5.50
C ASN A 380 0.84 -33.85 5.08
N GLY A 381 -0.01 -34.24 4.13
CA GLY A 381 0.06 -35.55 3.49
C GLY A 381 1.21 -35.66 2.47
N PRO A 382 1.55 -36.88 2.03
CA PRO A 382 2.76 -37.16 1.24
C PRO A 382 2.65 -36.85 -0.26
N ASN A 383 1.44 -36.57 -0.77
CA ASN A 383 1.18 -36.37 -2.18
C ASN A 383 0.26 -35.18 -2.45
N ILE A 384 0.53 -34.46 -3.54
CA ILE A 384 -0.27 -33.35 -4.08
C ILE A 384 -1.15 -33.89 -5.21
N GLY A 385 -2.42 -33.50 -5.23
CA GLY A 385 -3.41 -33.96 -6.21
C GLY A 385 -4.61 -33.02 -6.30
N GLY A 386 -5.64 -33.26 -5.49
CA GLY A 386 -6.85 -32.43 -5.39
C GLY A 386 -6.84 -31.50 -4.18
N ASN A 387 -8.02 -31.22 -3.63
CA ASN A 387 -8.23 -30.26 -2.53
C ASN A 387 -8.72 -30.95 -1.25
N TYR A 388 -8.59 -30.27 -0.11
CA TYR A 388 -9.15 -30.72 1.16
C TYR A 388 -10.51 -30.04 1.41
N TRP A 389 -11.57 -30.84 1.46
CA TRP A 389 -12.96 -30.41 1.55
C TRP A 389 -13.52 -30.62 2.97
N ALA A 390 -13.42 -29.60 3.82
CA ALA A 390 -13.96 -29.59 5.16
C ALA A 390 -15.25 -28.76 5.27
N HIS A 391 -16.02 -29.05 6.33
CA HIS A 391 -17.07 -28.17 6.82
C HIS A 391 -16.84 -27.87 8.32
N PRO A 392 -17.30 -26.69 8.81
CA PRO A 392 -17.10 -26.32 10.21
C PRO A 392 -17.71 -27.30 11.22
N ASN A 393 -18.74 -28.04 10.83
CA ASN A 393 -19.41 -29.07 11.63
C ASN A 393 -18.71 -30.44 11.61
N GLY A 394 -17.58 -30.57 10.91
CA GLY A 394 -16.82 -31.83 10.81
C GLY A 394 -17.35 -32.83 9.78
N THR A 395 -18.32 -32.47 8.93
CA THR A 395 -18.96 -33.39 7.98
C THR A 395 -18.48 -33.20 6.53
N GLY A 396 -17.35 -32.52 6.31
CA GLY A 396 -16.79 -32.37 4.96
C GLY A 396 -16.31 -33.71 4.39
N HIS A 397 -16.33 -33.85 3.07
CA HIS A 397 -15.92 -35.09 2.37
C HIS A 397 -14.55 -35.58 2.84
N SER A 398 -13.56 -34.69 2.83
CA SER A 398 -12.19 -34.98 3.26
C SER A 398 -12.03 -35.22 4.77
N GLN A 399 -13.05 -34.90 5.58
CA GLN A 399 -13.05 -35.19 7.02
C GLN A 399 -13.62 -36.58 7.32
N THR A 400 -14.42 -37.14 6.41
CA THR A 400 -15.18 -38.39 6.66
C THR A 400 -14.86 -39.53 5.68
N CYS A 401 -14.10 -39.27 4.62
CA CYS A 401 -13.72 -40.28 3.64
C CYS A 401 -12.69 -41.28 4.19
N ASN A 402 -12.60 -42.43 3.55
CA ASN A 402 -11.57 -43.42 3.84
C ASN A 402 -10.31 -43.17 2.98
N ASP A 403 -9.14 -43.47 3.54
CA ASP A 403 -7.86 -43.59 2.84
C ASP A 403 -7.27 -44.97 3.16
N THR A 404 -7.68 -45.99 2.42
CA THR A 404 -7.31 -47.38 2.72
C THR A 404 -5.84 -47.66 2.40
N ASN A 405 -5.26 -46.93 1.45
CA ASN A 405 -3.89 -47.15 0.98
C ASN A 405 -2.86 -46.19 1.63
N LEU A 406 -3.33 -45.26 2.48
CA LEU A 406 -2.56 -44.27 3.23
C LEU A 406 -1.71 -43.36 2.32
N ASP A 407 -2.21 -43.07 1.11
CA ASP A 407 -1.52 -42.21 0.16
C ASP A 407 -1.89 -40.73 0.28
N GLY A 408 -2.77 -40.38 1.22
CA GLY A 408 -3.20 -39.01 1.51
C GLY A 408 -4.36 -38.52 0.66
N PHE A 409 -4.99 -39.41 -0.11
CA PHE A 409 -6.22 -39.11 -0.85
C PHE A 409 -7.40 -39.94 -0.33
N CYS A 410 -8.60 -39.37 -0.43
CA CYS A 410 -9.82 -40.14 -0.29
C CYS A 410 -9.88 -41.22 -1.38
N ASP A 411 -10.26 -42.45 -1.01
CA ASP A 411 -10.51 -43.53 -1.98
C ASP A 411 -11.67 -43.20 -2.94
N SER A 412 -12.59 -42.33 -2.53
CA SER A 412 -13.71 -41.82 -3.33
C SER A 412 -13.48 -40.40 -3.83
N GLN A 413 -13.80 -40.16 -5.11
CA GLN A 413 -13.85 -38.82 -5.70
C GLN A 413 -14.87 -37.92 -4.99
N PHE A 414 -14.72 -36.61 -5.16
CA PHE A 414 -15.68 -35.61 -4.68
C PHE A 414 -16.37 -34.96 -5.87
N ASP A 415 -17.66 -35.26 -6.05
CA ASP A 415 -18.50 -34.68 -7.09
C ASP A 415 -19.06 -33.34 -6.58
N ILE A 416 -18.56 -32.24 -7.14
CA ILE A 416 -18.96 -30.88 -6.80
C ILE A 416 -20.30 -30.57 -7.48
N ASP A 417 -20.43 -30.92 -8.75
CA ASP A 417 -21.68 -30.93 -9.52
C ASP A 417 -21.61 -31.96 -10.67
N ALA A 418 -22.54 -31.89 -11.62
CA ALA A 418 -22.62 -32.83 -12.75
C ALA A 418 -21.42 -32.78 -13.72
N ASN A 419 -20.68 -31.68 -13.77
CA ASN A 419 -19.56 -31.45 -14.67
C ASN A 419 -18.22 -31.25 -13.93
N ASN A 420 -18.26 -31.08 -12.62
CA ASN A 420 -17.11 -30.74 -11.78
C ASN A 420 -16.86 -31.83 -10.74
N THR A 421 -15.69 -32.48 -10.85
CA THR A 421 -15.26 -33.53 -9.93
C THR A 421 -13.81 -33.31 -9.55
N ASP A 422 -13.51 -33.41 -8.26
CA ASP A 422 -12.16 -33.60 -7.74
C ASP A 422 -11.88 -35.11 -7.63
N TYR A 423 -10.99 -35.61 -8.49
CA TYR A 423 -10.64 -37.04 -8.54
C TYR A 423 -9.61 -37.46 -7.51
N LEU A 424 -8.93 -36.52 -6.85
CA LEU A 424 -7.92 -36.81 -5.84
C LEU A 424 -8.15 -35.96 -4.57
N PRO A 425 -9.35 -36.02 -3.95
CA PRO A 425 -9.61 -35.23 -2.74
C PRO A 425 -8.60 -35.58 -1.66
N LEU A 426 -7.99 -34.59 -1.04
CA LEU A 426 -7.02 -34.80 0.03
C LEU A 426 -7.73 -35.30 1.28
N THR A 427 -7.04 -36.08 2.10
CA THR A 427 -7.48 -36.41 3.46
C THR A 427 -6.30 -36.47 4.42
N LEU A 428 -6.59 -36.47 5.72
CA LEU A 428 -5.56 -36.61 6.75
C LEU A 428 -5.08 -38.05 6.77
N VAL A 429 -3.76 -38.25 6.71
CA VAL A 429 -3.17 -39.57 6.94
C VAL A 429 -3.15 -39.79 8.45
N GLU A 430 -3.92 -40.77 8.95
CA GLU A 430 -3.83 -41.19 10.35
C GLU A 430 -2.41 -41.69 10.62
N GLN A 431 -1.58 -40.87 11.29
CA GLN A 431 -0.30 -41.36 11.77
C GLN A 431 -0.57 -42.32 12.94
N GLU A 432 -0.05 -43.55 12.83
CA GLU A 432 0.02 -44.43 14.00
C GLU A 432 0.84 -43.71 15.08
N THR A 433 0.14 -43.31 16.16
CA THR A 433 0.62 -42.73 17.44
C THR A 433 0.67 -41.20 17.59
N GLY A 434 -0.48 -40.59 17.90
CA GLY A 434 -0.58 -39.25 18.51
C GLY A 434 -1.97 -38.64 18.35
N PRO A 435 -2.44 -37.75 19.26
CA PRO A 435 -3.73 -37.07 19.08
C PRO A 435 -3.73 -36.27 17.77
N VAL A 436 -4.80 -36.44 17.00
CA VAL A 436 -5.03 -35.75 15.73
C VAL A 436 -5.02 -34.24 15.97
N ILE A 437 -4.00 -33.54 15.47
CA ILE A 437 -3.96 -32.08 15.45
C ILE A 437 -4.67 -31.66 14.16
N HIS A 438 -5.92 -31.25 14.26
CA HIS A 438 -6.57 -30.52 13.17
C HIS A 438 -5.78 -29.21 12.97
N PRO A 439 -5.29 -28.91 11.76
CA PRO A 439 -4.73 -27.59 11.47
C PRO A 439 -5.79 -26.55 11.81
N GLN A 440 -5.57 -25.83 12.91
CA GLN A 440 -6.32 -24.60 13.16
C GLN A 440 -5.69 -23.53 12.27
N PRO A 441 -6.49 -22.68 11.61
CA PRO A 441 -5.93 -21.51 10.93
C PRO A 441 -5.13 -20.72 11.97
N ASN A 442 -3.88 -20.42 11.66
CA ASN A 442 -3.08 -19.57 12.54
C ASN A 442 -3.58 -18.13 12.34
N PHE A 443 -4.50 -17.69 13.20
CA PHE A 443 -5.00 -16.31 13.23
C PHE A 443 -4.07 -15.39 14.04
N ASP A 444 -2.79 -15.76 14.22
CA ASP A 444 -1.80 -14.85 14.81
C ASP A 444 -1.62 -13.65 13.89
N VAL A 445 -2.45 -12.62 14.13
CA VAL A 445 -2.20 -11.24 13.75
C VAL A 445 -0.79 -10.93 14.23
N PRO A 446 0.15 -10.51 13.35
CA PRO A 446 1.35 -9.86 13.83
C PRO A 446 0.87 -8.67 14.62
N THR A 447 0.92 -8.75 15.95
CA THR A 447 0.47 -7.67 16.82
C THR A 447 1.29 -6.45 16.44
N ALA A 448 0.67 -5.53 15.70
CA ALA A 448 1.17 -4.18 15.58
C ALA A 448 1.37 -3.69 17.00
N ASN A 449 2.58 -3.23 17.29
CA ASN A 449 3.00 -2.75 18.60
C ASN A 449 1.88 -1.86 19.19
N PRO A 450 1.26 -2.21 20.33
CA PRO A 450 0.04 -1.55 20.84
C PRO A 450 0.26 -0.08 21.27
N LEU A 451 1.46 0.46 21.07
CA LEU A 451 1.78 1.88 21.26
C LEU A 451 1.25 2.81 20.15
N LEU A 452 0.75 2.31 19.01
CA LEU A 452 0.23 3.19 17.95
C LEU A 452 -1.29 3.46 18.03
N ILE A 453 -2.07 2.60 18.71
CA ILE A 453 -3.55 2.70 18.74
C ILE A 453 -4.05 3.69 19.81
N ILE A 454 -3.24 4.00 20.84
CA ILE A 454 -3.63 4.95 21.89
C ILE A 454 -3.41 6.42 21.45
N GLY A 455 -2.72 6.66 20.32
CA GLY A 455 -2.41 8.01 19.83
C GLY A 455 -3.50 8.72 19.03
N MET A 456 -4.47 7.99 18.43
CA MET A 456 -5.42 8.58 17.47
C MET A 456 -6.83 8.82 18.02
N LEU A 457 -7.21 8.22 19.16
CA LEU A 457 -8.48 8.54 19.85
C LEU A 457 -8.38 9.78 20.77
N GLY A 458 -7.18 10.34 20.96
CA GLY A 458 -6.94 11.48 21.85
C GLY A 458 -7.13 12.88 21.23
N PHE A 459 -7.20 12.99 19.89
CA PHE A 459 -7.24 14.31 19.23
C PHE A 459 -8.63 14.74 18.73
N ALA A 460 -9.60 13.82 18.62
CA ALA A 460 -10.97 14.16 18.20
C ALA A 460 -11.81 14.83 19.31
N VAL A 461 -11.38 14.79 20.57
CA VAL A 461 -12.16 15.33 21.72
C VAL A 461 -11.72 16.73 22.14
N VAL A 462 -10.56 17.23 21.68
CA VAL A 462 -10.02 18.54 22.13
C VAL A 462 -10.52 19.73 21.29
N LEU A 463 -11.12 19.52 20.12
CA LEU A 463 -11.60 20.59 19.24
C LEU A 463 -13.10 20.92 19.36
N LEU A 464 -13.87 20.19 20.18
CA LEU A 464 -15.31 20.41 20.39
C LEU A 464 -15.68 21.13 21.71
N LEU A 465 -14.70 21.51 22.54
CA LEU A 465 -14.95 22.18 23.84
C LEU A 465 -14.41 23.61 23.95
N ARG A 466 -14.07 24.27 22.83
CA ARG A 466 -13.52 25.64 22.85
C ARG A 466 -14.34 26.69 22.11
N ARG A 467 -15.63 26.43 21.90
CA ARG A 467 -16.55 27.38 21.27
C ARG A 467 -17.91 27.47 21.98
N GLU A 468 -17.91 27.40 23.30
CA GLU A 468 -18.91 28.06 24.13
C GLU A 468 -18.19 28.56 25.39
N GLU A 469 -18.51 29.79 25.78
CA GLU A 469 -17.98 30.60 26.89
C GLU A 469 -16.89 31.64 26.53
N ASP A 470 -17.31 32.90 26.75
CA ASP A 470 -16.72 34.24 26.62
C ASP A 470 -16.58 34.91 25.25
#